data_AF-A0A7W0VUL8-F1
#
_entry.id   AF-A0A7W0VUL8-F1
#
_cell.length_a   1.000
_cell.length_b   1.000
_cell.length_c   1.000
_cell.angle_alpha   90.00
_cell.angle_beta   90.00
_cell.angle_gamma   90.00
#
_symmetry.space_group_name_H-M   'P 1'
#
loop_
_entity.id
_entity.type
_entity.pdbx_description
1 polymer ?
#
loop_
_entity_poly.entity_id
_entity_poly.type
_entity_poly.pdbx_seq_one_letter_code
_entity_poly.pdbx_strand_id
1 'polypeptide(L)'
;MRLMPLRSTAEHRRVNRELAAVFRKAGAQRITARLQEGVLPTLYLPAQELWLTAHALENRYRNALGPGDPRGGLVWPSIQLNLPLEPGSARPQARFLRDRDGRTWIGHSGTLGGRQMGISREGFIRFLGGERRITHVTIDERTERVVLLGTLAKPHALLDGIVELVHAAHAYRSAIAAGLSERVS
;
A
#
# COMPACT_ATOMS: atom_id res chain seq x y z
N MET A 1 2.95 -12.39 15.54
CA MET A 1 3.05 -11.10 16.28
C MET A 1 1.66 -10.63 16.67
N ARG A 2 1.44 -10.16 17.91
CA ARG A 2 0.13 -9.61 18.32
C ARG A 2 0.09 -8.12 18.07
N LEU A 3 -0.89 -7.68 17.30
CA LEU A 3 -1.08 -6.30 16.89
C LEU A 3 -2.53 -5.86 17.18
N MET A 4 -2.73 -4.56 17.26
CA MET A 4 -4.04 -3.95 17.50
C MET A 4 -4.41 -3.04 16.32
N PRO A 5 -5.67 -2.98 15.88
CA PRO A 5 -6.09 -1.99 14.92
C PRO A 5 -6.04 -0.59 15.54
N LEU A 6 -5.91 0.43 14.70
CA LEU A 6 -6.13 1.82 15.12
C LEU A 6 -7.61 2.02 15.46
N ARG A 7 -7.90 2.80 16.51
CA ARG A 7 -9.23 2.84 17.15
C ARG A 7 -9.94 4.19 17.03
N SER A 8 -9.33 5.19 16.39
CA SER A 8 -10.00 6.48 16.17
C SER A 8 -9.60 7.15 14.87
N THR A 9 -10.47 8.02 14.37
CA THR A 9 -10.22 8.89 13.22
C THR A 9 -9.00 9.80 13.45
N ALA A 10 -8.76 10.26 14.68
CA ALA A 10 -7.58 11.04 15.03
C ALA A 10 -6.28 10.25 14.81
N GLU A 11 -6.29 8.96 15.16
CA GLU A 11 -5.15 8.07 14.89
C GLU A 11 -4.95 7.84 13.40
N HIS A 12 -6.02 7.56 12.64
CA HIS A 12 -5.93 7.41 11.19
C HIS A 12 -5.37 8.67 10.52
N ARG A 13 -5.86 9.84 10.91
CA ARG A 13 -5.37 11.13 10.38
C ARG A 13 -3.90 11.35 10.71
N ARG A 14 -3.47 11.03 11.94
CA ARG A 14 -2.07 11.14 12.36
C ARG A 14 -1.18 10.21 11.53
N VAL A 15 -1.52 8.93 11.45
CA VAL A 15 -0.76 7.92 10.73
C VAL A 15 -0.70 8.21 9.23
N ASN A 16 -1.78 8.71 8.63
CA ASN A 16 -1.78 9.15 7.23
C ASN A 16 -0.79 10.31 6.98
N ARG A 17 -0.71 11.28 7.91
CA ARG A 17 0.26 12.37 7.83
C ARG A 17 1.70 11.86 8.02
N GLU A 18 1.91 10.92 8.92
CA GLU A 18 3.22 10.30 9.16
C GLU A 18 3.70 9.53 7.92
N LEU A 19 2.83 8.75 7.27
CA LEU A 19 3.15 8.08 6.00
C LEU A 19 3.59 9.09 4.92
N ALA A 20 2.82 10.17 4.72
CA ALA A 20 3.22 11.22 3.80
C ALA A 20 4.56 11.89 4.21
N ALA A 21 4.84 12.00 5.51
CA ALA A 21 6.11 12.53 6.01
C ALA A 21 7.28 11.59 5.73
N VAL A 22 7.09 10.27 5.74
CA VAL A 22 8.13 9.30 5.31
C VAL A 22 8.60 9.61 3.90
N PHE A 23 7.66 9.79 2.96
CA PHE A 23 7.98 10.14 1.57
C PHE A 23 8.73 11.47 1.47
N ARG A 24 8.24 12.53 2.16
CA ARG A 24 8.90 13.84 2.14
C ARG A 24 10.33 13.78 2.68
N LYS A 25 10.55 13.07 3.80
CA LYS A 25 11.88 12.88 4.39
C LYS A 25 12.82 12.09 3.49
N ALA A 26 12.29 11.18 2.68
CA ALA A 26 13.05 10.45 1.68
C ALA A 26 13.35 11.26 0.40
N GLY A 27 13.01 12.56 0.36
CA GLY A 27 13.32 13.44 -0.77
C GLY A 27 12.22 13.51 -1.82
N ALA A 28 10.98 13.13 -1.48
CA ALA A 28 9.87 13.22 -2.44
C ALA A 28 9.60 14.67 -2.86
N GLN A 29 9.50 14.87 -4.16
CA GLN A 29 9.07 16.11 -4.78
C GLN A 29 7.54 16.21 -4.73
N ARG A 30 7.03 17.42 -4.47
CA ARG A 30 5.60 17.70 -4.59
C ARG A 30 5.29 18.06 -6.04
N ILE A 31 4.42 17.28 -6.67
CA ILE A 31 3.97 17.47 -8.05
C ILE A 31 2.44 17.33 -8.12
N THR A 32 1.90 17.38 -9.32
CA THR A 32 0.52 16.97 -9.61
C THR A 32 0.54 15.75 -10.53
N ALA A 33 -0.38 14.82 -10.28
CA ALA A 33 -0.61 13.66 -11.13
C ALA A 33 -2.07 13.64 -11.59
N ARG A 34 -2.33 13.14 -12.80
CA ARG A 34 -3.69 12.93 -13.30
C ARG A 34 -4.08 11.48 -13.00
N LEU A 35 -5.06 11.30 -12.12
CA LEU A 35 -5.69 10.01 -11.84
C LEU A 35 -7.12 10.01 -12.40
N GLN A 36 -7.81 8.88 -12.33
CA GLN A 36 -9.22 8.77 -12.76
C GLN A 36 -10.12 9.78 -12.02
N GLU A 37 -9.77 10.10 -10.78
CA GLU A 37 -10.52 11.03 -9.93
C GLU A 37 -10.19 12.52 -10.18
N GLY A 38 -9.24 12.81 -11.08
CA GLY A 38 -8.83 14.17 -11.44
C GLY A 38 -7.36 14.45 -11.23
N VAL A 39 -7.00 15.74 -11.21
CA VAL A 39 -5.62 16.20 -11.00
C VAL A 39 -5.38 16.41 -9.51
N LEU A 40 -4.49 15.61 -8.92
CA LEU A 40 -4.30 15.56 -7.48
C LEU A 40 -2.84 15.85 -7.06
N PRO A 41 -2.63 16.54 -5.93
CA PRO A 41 -1.31 16.68 -5.33
C PRO A 41 -0.69 15.30 -5.04
N THR A 42 0.55 15.12 -5.48
CA THR A 42 1.24 13.83 -5.43
C THR A 42 2.67 14.03 -4.94
N LEU A 43 3.15 13.11 -4.11
CA LEU A 43 4.55 13.01 -3.69
C LEU A 43 5.24 12.02 -4.63
N TYR A 44 6.30 12.45 -5.31
CA TYR A 44 7.06 11.61 -6.22
C TYR A 44 8.51 11.48 -5.76
N LEU A 45 8.99 10.25 -5.64
CA LEU A 45 10.35 9.88 -5.31
C LEU A 45 11.08 9.45 -6.59
N PRO A 46 11.90 10.32 -7.21
CA PRO A 46 12.55 10.00 -8.48
C PRO A 46 13.51 8.81 -8.36
N ALA A 47 14.27 8.73 -7.27
CA ALA A 47 15.28 7.68 -7.08
C ALA A 47 14.69 6.27 -6.98
N GLN A 48 13.43 6.13 -6.59
CA GLN A 48 12.72 4.85 -6.49
C GLN A 48 11.64 4.70 -7.57
N GLU A 49 11.52 5.69 -8.46
CA GLU A 49 10.43 5.84 -9.43
C GLU A 49 9.07 5.51 -8.80
N LEU A 50 8.78 6.12 -7.65
CA LEU A 50 7.60 5.81 -6.84
C LEU A 50 6.79 7.07 -6.59
N TRP A 51 5.48 7.00 -6.80
CA TRP A 51 4.57 8.08 -6.44
C TRP A 51 3.53 7.66 -5.39
N LEU A 52 3.13 8.64 -4.57
CA LEU A 52 2.07 8.55 -3.57
C LEU A 52 1.11 9.73 -3.73
N THR A 53 -0.14 9.42 -4.07
CA THR A 53 -1.25 10.39 -4.06
C THR A 53 -2.12 10.13 -2.84
N ALA A 54 -1.90 10.92 -1.79
CA ALA A 54 -2.62 10.83 -0.52
C ALA A 54 -3.73 11.89 -0.44
N HIS A 55 -4.99 11.47 -0.35
CA HIS A 55 -6.15 12.37 -0.22
C HIS A 55 -7.27 11.72 0.60
N ALA A 56 -8.14 12.55 1.17
CA ALA A 56 -9.33 12.05 1.85
C ALA A 56 -10.47 11.83 0.84
N LEU A 57 -11.21 10.75 1.03
CA LEU A 57 -12.51 10.47 0.43
C LEU A 57 -13.53 10.35 1.57
N GLU A 58 -14.82 10.30 1.24
CA GLU A 58 -15.92 10.25 2.22
C GLU A 58 -15.76 9.18 3.30
N ASN A 59 -15.21 8.02 2.97
CA ASN A 59 -15.09 6.88 3.90
C ASN A 59 -13.66 6.44 4.22
N ARG A 60 -12.63 7.07 3.64
CA ARG A 60 -11.24 6.64 3.80
C ARG A 60 -10.24 7.73 3.45
N TYR A 61 -9.07 7.67 4.07
CA TYR A 61 -7.85 8.23 3.47
C TYR A 61 -7.36 7.27 2.40
N ARG A 62 -7.36 7.74 1.16
CA ARG A 62 -6.83 6.99 0.02
C ARG A 62 -5.37 7.34 -0.16
N ASN A 63 -4.52 6.32 -0.11
CA ASN A 63 -3.11 6.41 -0.45
C ASN A 63 -2.88 5.56 -1.69
N ALA A 64 -3.00 6.18 -2.86
CA ALA A 64 -2.78 5.53 -4.14
C ALA A 64 -1.28 5.55 -4.45
N LEU A 65 -0.72 4.39 -4.81
CA LEU A 65 0.69 4.26 -5.16
C LEU A 65 0.90 3.53 -6.48
N GLY A 66 1.91 3.96 -7.23
CA GLY A 66 2.34 3.29 -8.44
C GLY A 66 3.79 3.62 -8.78
N PRO A 67 4.39 2.86 -9.70
CA PRO A 67 5.74 3.13 -10.16
C PRO A 67 5.75 4.18 -11.30
N GLY A 68 6.95 4.56 -11.71
CA GLY A 68 7.23 5.48 -12.81
C GLY A 68 7.06 6.94 -12.43
N ASP A 69 7.36 7.82 -13.38
CA ASP A 69 7.06 9.25 -13.26
C ASP A 69 5.58 9.49 -13.60
N PRO A 70 4.76 10.02 -12.68
CA PRO A 70 3.36 10.28 -12.97
C PRO A 70 3.12 11.58 -13.74
N ARG A 71 4.19 12.30 -14.12
CA ARG A 71 4.13 13.46 -15.02
C ARG A 71 4.07 12.95 -16.46
N GLY A 72 3.01 13.32 -17.18
CA GLY A 72 2.90 13.02 -18.62
C GLY A 72 1.59 12.38 -19.06
N GLY A 73 0.72 11.96 -18.14
CA GLY A 73 -0.56 11.40 -18.52
C GLY A 73 -1.43 10.94 -17.36
N LEU A 74 -2.51 10.24 -17.72
CA LEU A 74 -3.36 9.55 -16.76
C LEU A 74 -2.59 8.33 -16.21
N VAL A 75 -2.41 8.26 -14.90
CA VAL A 75 -1.77 7.14 -14.21
C VAL A 75 -2.76 6.32 -13.38
N TRP A 76 -2.45 5.04 -13.23
CA TRP A 76 -3.25 4.08 -12.47
C TRP A 76 -2.43 3.52 -11.29
N PRO A 77 -2.98 3.49 -10.07
CA PRO A 77 -2.27 2.92 -8.93
C PRO A 77 -2.14 1.41 -9.06
N SER A 78 -0.95 0.91 -8.75
CA SER A 78 -0.69 -0.54 -8.68
C SER A 78 -1.24 -1.14 -7.38
N ILE A 79 -1.12 -0.40 -6.28
CA ILE A 79 -1.67 -0.74 -4.96
C ILE A 79 -2.31 0.48 -4.29
N GLN A 80 -3.08 0.22 -3.22
CA GLN A 80 -3.63 1.28 -2.37
C GLN A 80 -3.43 0.97 -0.89
N LEU A 81 -2.81 1.88 -0.15
CA LEU A 81 -2.64 1.77 1.32
C LEU A 81 -3.73 2.57 2.05
N ASN A 82 -4.98 2.20 1.82
CA ASN A 82 -6.12 2.97 2.34
C ASN A 82 -6.25 2.83 3.87
N LEU A 83 -6.56 3.92 4.56
CA LEU A 83 -7.01 3.92 5.96
C LEU A 83 -8.49 4.26 6.00
N PRO A 84 -9.34 3.51 6.70
CA PRO A 84 -10.74 3.88 6.81
C PRO A 84 -10.87 5.17 7.64
N LEU A 85 -11.90 5.98 7.43
CA LEU A 85 -12.14 7.13 8.32
C LEU A 85 -12.76 6.69 9.65
N GLU A 86 -13.59 5.66 9.58
CA GLU A 86 -14.21 5.02 10.75
C GLU A 86 -13.40 3.81 11.22
N PRO A 87 -13.12 3.68 12.54
CA PRO A 87 -12.49 2.49 13.11
C PRO A 87 -13.29 1.21 12.83
N GLY A 88 -12.59 0.08 12.67
CA GLY A 88 -13.24 -1.24 12.52
C GLY A 88 -13.76 -1.58 11.11
N SER A 89 -13.64 -0.69 10.12
CA SER A 89 -13.96 -1.02 8.74
C SER A 89 -12.97 -2.05 8.17
N ALA A 90 -13.47 -3.25 7.86
CA ALA A 90 -12.69 -4.34 7.24
C ALA A 90 -12.33 -4.11 5.76
N ARG A 91 -12.77 -2.99 5.18
CA ARG A 91 -12.71 -2.73 3.73
C ARG A 91 -11.33 -2.37 3.15
N PRO A 92 -10.38 -1.74 3.87
CA PRO A 92 -9.07 -1.46 3.27
C PRO A 92 -8.26 -2.74 3.09
N GLN A 93 -7.54 -2.87 1.98
CA GLN A 93 -6.57 -3.95 1.75
C GLN A 93 -5.29 -3.76 2.58
N ALA A 94 -5.02 -2.53 3.03
CA ALA A 94 -3.96 -2.25 3.97
C ALA A 94 -4.39 -2.41 5.43
N ARG A 95 -3.41 -2.71 6.28
CA ARG A 95 -3.56 -2.85 7.72
C ARG A 95 -2.58 -1.88 8.38
N PHE A 96 -3.13 -0.92 9.11
CA PHE A 96 -2.35 -0.05 9.98
C PHE A 96 -2.55 -0.52 11.40
N LEU A 97 -1.49 -1.02 11.98
CA LEU A 97 -1.53 -1.87 13.16
C LEU A 97 -0.56 -1.35 14.20
N ARG A 98 -0.89 -1.50 15.48
CA ARG A 98 -0.04 -1.08 16.59
C ARG A 98 0.44 -2.28 17.39
N ASP A 99 1.74 -2.33 17.70
CA ASP A 99 2.28 -3.33 18.62
C ASP A 99 2.15 -2.88 20.09
N ARG A 100 2.62 -3.74 21.01
CA ARG A 100 2.57 -3.45 22.45
C ARG A 100 3.46 -2.27 22.86
N ASP A 101 4.48 -1.96 22.07
CA ASP A 101 5.40 -0.83 22.29
C ASP A 101 4.84 0.48 21.71
N GLY A 102 3.63 0.46 21.15
CA GLY A 102 3.00 1.63 20.53
C GLY A 102 3.47 1.93 19.11
N ARG A 103 4.34 1.09 18.52
CA ARG A 103 4.84 1.31 17.15
C ARG A 103 3.77 0.97 16.15
N THR A 104 3.65 1.81 15.13
CA THR A 104 2.72 1.58 14.02
C THR A 104 3.39 0.82 12.90
N TRP A 105 2.85 -0.35 12.62
CA TRP A 105 3.19 -1.25 11.53
C TRP A 105 2.21 -1.08 10.37
N ILE A 106 2.71 -1.25 9.15
CA ILE A 106 1.90 -1.23 7.94
C ILE A 106 2.02 -2.60 7.28
N GLY A 107 0.87 -3.21 6.98
CA GLY A 107 0.77 -4.43 6.19
C GLY A 107 -0.23 -4.27 5.05
N HIS A 108 -0.21 -5.24 4.14
CA HIS A 108 -1.12 -5.34 3.01
C HIS A 108 -1.68 -6.76 2.91
N SER A 109 -2.95 -6.93 2.54
CA SER A 109 -3.61 -8.25 2.48
C SER A 109 -3.07 -9.15 1.36
N GLY A 110 -2.30 -8.58 0.43
CA GLY A 110 -1.89 -9.23 -0.81
C GLY A 110 -3.00 -9.26 -1.87
N THR A 111 -4.18 -8.70 -1.57
CA THR A 111 -5.24 -8.57 -2.58
C THR A 111 -4.92 -7.39 -3.47
N LEU A 112 -4.88 -7.60 -4.78
CA LEU A 112 -4.77 -6.52 -5.74
C LEU A 112 -6.17 -6.14 -6.23
N GLY A 113 -6.57 -4.88 -6.06
CA GLY A 113 -7.86 -4.39 -6.59
C GLY A 113 -7.89 -4.29 -8.12
N GLY A 114 -9.08 -4.10 -8.69
CA GLY A 114 -9.29 -3.96 -10.15
C GLY A 114 -10.13 -5.10 -10.72
N ARG A 115 -10.73 -4.88 -11.91
CA ARG A 115 -11.59 -5.87 -12.61
C ARG A 115 -10.83 -6.74 -13.62
N GLN A 116 -9.50 -6.72 -13.58
CA GLN A 116 -8.70 -7.47 -14.55
C GLN A 116 -8.81 -8.97 -14.24
N MET A 117 -9.35 -9.72 -15.18
CA MET A 117 -9.43 -11.17 -15.13
C MET A 117 -8.03 -11.78 -14.94
N GLY A 118 -7.92 -12.82 -14.13
CA GLY A 118 -6.65 -13.51 -13.85
C GLY A 118 -5.87 -12.99 -12.63
N ILE A 119 -6.26 -11.85 -12.04
CA ILE A 119 -5.65 -11.38 -10.80
C ILE A 119 -6.28 -12.08 -9.60
N SER A 120 -5.57 -13.06 -9.04
CA SER A 120 -5.87 -13.65 -7.73
C SER A 120 -4.89 -13.19 -6.66
N ARG A 121 -5.33 -13.20 -5.40
CA ARG A 121 -4.45 -12.93 -4.24
C ARG A 121 -3.34 -13.97 -4.18
N GLU A 122 -3.70 -15.24 -4.32
CA GLU A 122 -2.78 -16.36 -4.20
C GLU A 122 -1.72 -16.33 -5.30
N GLY A 123 -2.11 -16.00 -6.54
CA GLY A 123 -1.18 -15.82 -7.65
C GLY A 123 -0.22 -14.66 -7.42
N PHE A 124 -0.71 -13.52 -6.91
CA PHE A 124 0.17 -12.40 -6.57
C PHE A 124 1.12 -12.74 -5.41
N ILE A 125 0.65 -13.41 -4.36
CA ILE A 125 1.51 -13.84 -3.25
C ILE A 125 2.58 -14.81 -3.74
N ARG A 126 2.25 -15.75 -4.62
CA ARG A 126 3.23 -16.64 -5.25
C ARG A 126 4.29 -15.84 -6.02
N PHE A 127 3.85 -14.88 -6.85
CA PHE A 127 4.74 -13.98 -7.59
C PHE A 127 5.68 -13.18 -6.67
N LEU A 128 5.19 -12.73 -5.51
CA LEU A 128 5.99 -11.98 -4.53
C LEU A 128 7.06 -12.85 -3.82
N GLY A 129 6.99 -14.17 -3.95
CA GLY A 129 7.91 -15.12 -3.28
C GLY A 129 7.21 -16.09 -2.31
N GLY A 130 5.89 -16.21 -2.38
CA GLY A 130 5.09 -17.19 -1.65
C GLY A 130 4.95 -16.92 -0.15
N GLU A 131 4.72 -17.98 0.63
CA GLU A 131 4.45 -17.89 2.08
C GLU A 131 5.57 -17.23 2.89
N ARG A 132 6.80 -17.21 2.38
CA ARG A 132 7.93 -16.52 3.03
C ARG A 132 7.69 -15.01 3.17
N ARG A 133 6.79 -14.44 2.36
CA ARG A 133 6.41 -13.02 2.40
C ARG A 133 5.19 -12.75 3.29
N ILE A 134 4.55 -13.81 3.80
CA ILE A 134 3.35 -13.70 4.64
C ILE A 134 3.75 -13.71 6.10
N THR A 135 3.31 -12.68 6.83
CA THR A 135 3.32 -12.66 8.28
C THR A 135 1.94 -12.97 8.83
N HIS A 136 1.87 -13.91 9.77
CA HIS A 136 0.67 -14.15 10.55
C HIS A 136 0.61 -13.13 11.70
N VAL A 137 -0.39 -12.25 11.64
CA VAL A 137 -0.64 -11.24 12.66
C VAL A 137 -1.95 -11.55 13.36
N THR A 138 -1.93 -11.51 14.69
CA THR A 138 -3.17 -11.57 15.47
C THR A 138 -3.66 -10.15 15.65
N ILE A 139 -4.80 -9.81 15.04
CA ILE A 139 -5.48 -8.52 15.16
C ILE A 139 -6.70 -8.76 16.06
N ASP A 140 -6.66 -8.17 17.25
CA ASP A 140 -7.56 -8.46 18.36
C ASP A 140 -7.55 -9.97 18.73
N GLU A 141 -8.53 -10.74 18.23
CA GLU A 141 -8.69 -12.19 18.44
C GLU A 141 -8.60 -13.01 17.14
N ARG A 142 -8.47 -12.35 15.98
CA ARG A 142 -8.42 -13.00 14.68
C ARG A 142 -6.99 -13.07 14.16
N THR A 143 -6.61 -14.20 13.58
CA THR A 143 -5.34 -14.31 12.87
C THR A 143 -5.55 -13.94 11.40
N GLU A 144 -4.78 -12.96 10.93
CA GLU A 144 -4.77 -12.52 9.55
C GLU A 144 -3.41 -12.77 8.89
N ARG A 145 -3.44 -13.04 7.58
CA ARG A 145 -2.27 -13.24 6.73
C ARG A 145 -2.00 -11.96 5.95
N VAL A 146 -0.90 -11.28 6.28
CA VAL A 146 -0.53 -9.99 5.66
C VAL A 146 0.89 -10.04 5.10
N VAL A 147 1.12 -9.31 4.02
CA VAL A 147 2.47 -8.88 3.62
C VAL A 147 2.83 -7.70 4.53
N LEU A 148 3.75 -7.92 5.47
CA LEU A 148 4.18 -6.88 6.40
C LEU A 148 5.23 -6.00 5.72
N LEU A 149 4.94 -4.70 5.56
CA LEU A 149 5.80 -3.78 4.81
C LEU A 149 6.85 -3.13 5.70
N GLY A 150 6.54 -2.95 6.99
CA GLY A 150 7.47 -2.36 7.95
C GLY A 150 6.75 -1.53 9.01
N THR A 151 7.49 -0.63 9.64
CA THR A 151 7.00 0.24 10.71
C THR A 151 7.39 1.69 10.48
N LEU A 152 6.50 2.62 10.86
CA LEU A 152 6.79 4.06 10.84
C LEU A 152 7.96 4.45 11.74
N ALA A 153 8.32 3.60 12.72
CA ALA A 153 9.53 3.78 13.53
C ALA A 153 10.83 3.51 12.77
N LYS A 154 10.78 2.81 11.63
CA LYS A 154 11.92 2.49 10.76
C LYS A 154 11.59 2.92 9.32
N PRO A 155 11.58 4.24 9.03
CA PRO A 155 10.99 4.78 7.80
C PRO A 155 11.66 4.31 6.51
N HIS A 156 12.99 4.10 6.50
CA HIS A 156 13.70 3.59 5.33
C HIS A 156 13.27 2.16 4.99
N ALA A 157 13.35 1.23 5.94
CA ALA A 157 12.91 -0.15 5.74
C ALA A 157 11.42 -0.25 5.37
N LEU A 158 10.56 0.62 5.94
CA LEU A 158 9.16 0.69 5.52
C LEU A 158 9.02 1.14 4.06
N LEU A 159 9.79 2.15 3.65
CA LEU A 159 9.75 2.65 2.27
C LEU A 159 10.22 1.57 1.30
N ASP A 160 11.29 0.82 1.62
CA ASP A 160 11.78 -0.30 0.82
C ASP A 160 10.69 -1.37 0.64
N GLY A 161 9.98 -1.74 1.71
CA GLY A 161 8.86 -2.69 1.62
C GLY A 161 7.68 -2.16 0.79
N ILE A 162 7.42 -0.85 0.82
CA ILE A 162 6.40 -0.22 -0.04
C ILE A 162 6.84 -0.26 -1.51
N VAL A 163 8.08 0.11 -1.80
CA VAL A 163 8.66 0.10 -3.16
C VAL A 163 8.58 -1.31 -3.74
N GLU A 164 9.05 -2.32 -2.99
CA GLU A 164 9.00 -3.73 -3.40
C GLU A 164 7.57 -4.15 -3.76
N LEU A 165 6.60 -3.87 -2.88
CA LEU A 165 5.20 -4.25 -3.12
C LEU A 165 4.60 -3.54 -4.34
N VAL A 166 4.87 -2.25 -4.52
CA VAL A 166 4.35 -1.45 -5.65
C VAL A 166 4.88 -1.98 -6.97
N HIS A 167 6.19 -2.17 -7.09
CA HIS A 167 6.83 -2.66 -8.31
C HIS A 167 6.43 -4.11 -8.60
N ALA A 168 6.35 -4.97 -7.58
CA ALA A 168 5.86 -6.34 -7.76
C ALA A 168 4.41 -6.36 -8.25
N ALA A 169 3.53 -5.52 -7.68
CA ALA A 169 2.13 -5.44 -8.11
C ALA A 169 2.00 -4.93 -9.55
N HIS A 170 2.82 -3.95 -9.94
CA HIS A 170 2.87 -3.45 -11.31
C HIS A 170 3.33 -4.55 -12.28
N ALA A 171 4.48 -5.19 -12.00
CA ALA A 171 5.04 -6.24 -12.83
C ALA A 171 4.06 -7.42 -13.01
N TYR A 172 3.39 -7.83 -11.93
CA TYR A 172 2.39 -8.90 -11.97
C TYR A 172 1.20 -8.55 -12.88
N ARG A 173 0.68 -7.32 -12.79
CA ARG A 173 -0.41 -6.85 -13.67
C ARG A 173 0.01 -6.79 -15.13
N SER A 174 1.22 -6.31 -15.39
CA SER A 174 1.79 -6.23 -16.73
C SER A 174 1.98 -7.62 -17.33
N ALA A 175 2.45 -8.60 -16.55
CA ALA A 175 2.57 -9.99 -16.99
C ALA A 175 1.22 -10.62 -17.36
N ILE A 176 0.18 -10.37 -16.55
CA ILE A 176 -1.18 -10.84 -16.86
C ILE A 176 -1.73 -10.16 -18.11
N ALA A 177 -1.55 -8.84 -18.25
CA ALA A 177 -2.01 -8.10 -19.42
C ALA A 177 -1.34 -8.58 -20.72
N ALA A 178 -0.07 -9.00 -20.63
CA ALA A 178 0.67 -9.58 -21.75
C ALA A 178 0.33 -11.06 -22.03
N GLY A 179 -0.58 -11.69 -21.28
CA GLY A 179 -0.92 -13.11 -21.44
C GLY A 179 0.17 -14.08 -20.95
N LEU A 180 1.14 -13.61 -20.18
CA LEU A 180 2.28 -14.42 -19.69
C LEU A 180 1.96 -15.21 -18.40
N SER A 181 0.68 -15.27 -18.01
CA SER A 181 0.24 -15.83 -16.73
C SER A 181 0.50 -17.33 -16.57
N GLU A 182 0.61 -18.09 -17.67
CA GLU A 182 0.87 -19.54 -17.62
C GLU A 182 2.29 -19.90 -17.10
N ARG A 183 3.20 -18.92 -16.99
CA ARG A 183 4.57 -19.13 -16.45
C ARG A 183 4.73 -18.72 -14.99
N VAL A 184 3.66 -18.26 -14.33
CA VAL A 184 3.68 -17.75 -12.94
C VAL A 184 2.79 -18.60 -12.02
N SER A 185 2.04 -19.55 -12.59
CA SER A 185 1.17 -20.50 -11.87
C SER A 185 1.91 -21.75 -11.39
#